data_AF-A0A673A3J1-F1
#
_entry.id   AF-A0A673A3J1-F1
#
_cell.length_a   1.000
_cell.length_b   1.000
_cell.length_c   1.000
_cell.angle_alpha   90.00
_cell.angle_beta   90.00
_cell.angle_gamma   90.00
#
_symmetry.space_group_name_H-M   'P 1'
#
loop_
_entity.id
_entity.type
_entity.pdbx_description
1 polymer ?
#
loop_
_entity_poly.entity_id
_entity_poly.type
_entity_poly.pdbx_seq_one_letter_code
_entity_poly.pdbx_strand_id
1 'polypeptide(L)'
;MRGRVCGICGMADGQVSKGFYGPDGHEIKNPVSFTHSWVLSAQSCRDNSGELCRGRSSSRVSSDVLSVERVLQCLPGCSPVRTTPITVGFNCQQAGDSEVTSVHNHSADLMETVQAHLGCSCNAQCS
;
A
#
# COMPACT_ATOMS: atom_id res chain seq x y z
N MET A 1 -24.73 1.56 -15.83
CA MET A 1 -23.40 1.29 -15.24
C MET A 1 -23.45 0.92 -13.75
N ARG A 2 -24.65 0.75 -13.15
CA ARG A 2 -24.80 0.40 -11.73
C ARG A 2 -24.07 -0.92 -11.40
N GLY A 3 -23.24 -0.91 -10.36
CA GLY A 3 -22.50 -2.10 -9.90
C GLY A 3 -21.40 -2.60 -10.85
N ARG A 4 -20.96 -1.78 -11.82
CA ARG A 4 -19.93 -2.17 -12.80
C ARG A 4 -18.61 -1.42 -12.68
N VAL A 5 -18.52 -0.51 -11.71
CA VAL A 5 -17.30 0.24 -11.44
C VAL A 5 -16.73 -0.24 -10.10
N CYS A 6 -15.43 -0.05 -9.92
CA CYS A 6 -14.75 -0.20 -8.66
C CYS A 6 -13.62 0.82 -8.59
N GLY A 7 -13.14 1.12 -7.40
CA GLY A 7 -12.07 2.08 -7.19
C GLY A 7 -12.36 3.04 -6.05
N ILE A 8 -11.60 4.13 -6.01
CA ILE A 8 -11.70 5.17 -4.98
C ILE A 8 -13.10 5.79 -4.89
N CYS A 9 -13.86 5.81 -6.00
CA CYS A 9 -15.23 6.31 -6.04
C CYS A 9 -16.30 5.28 -5.63
N GLY A 10 -15.91 4.06 -5.22
CA GLY A 10 -16.83 2.99 -4.84
C GLY A 10 -17.41 2.22 -6.03
N MET A 11 -18.43 1.40 -5.75
CA MET A 11 -18.99 0.43 -6.71
C MET A 11 -20.17 0.92 -7.56
N ALA A 12 -20.66 2.13 -7.28
CA ALA A 12 -21.87 2.71 -7.90
C ALA A 12 -23.08 1.76 -7.93
N ASP A 13 -23.30 1.00 -6.87
CA ASP A 13 -24.44 0.09 -6.70
C ASP A 13 -25.67 0.78 -6.09
N GLY A 14 -25.56 2.06 -5.75
CA GLY A 14 -26.59 2.86 -5.10
C GLY A 14 -26.60 2.71 -3.58
N GLN A 15 -25.61 2.03 -3.01
CA GLN A 15 -25.40 1.97 -1.56
C GLN A 15 -24.33 2.97 -1.14
N VAL A 16 -24.52 3.59 0.02
CA VAL A 16 -23.43 4.29 0.70
C VAL A 16 -22.52 3.21 1.27
N SER A 17 -21.30 3.08 0.72
CA SER A 17 -20.35 2.08 1.19
C SER A 17 -20.10 2.26 2.69
N LYS A 18 -20.22 1.19 3.47
CA LYS A 18 -19.94 1.20 4.91
C LYS A 18 -18.47 0.99 5.26
N GLY A 19 -17.63 0.67 4.27
CA GLY A 19 -16.21 0.40 4.44
C GLY A 19 -15.39 0.76 3.21
N PHE A 20 -14.07 0.65 3.33
CA PHE A 20 -13.14 0.86 2.23
C PHE A 20 -12.69 -0.50 1.68
N TYR A 21 -12.89 -0.75 0.39
CA TYR A 21 -12.52 -2.04 -0.21
C TYR A 21 -11.34 -1.88 -1.16
N GLY A 22 -10.30 -2.69 -0.96
CA GLY A 22 -9.14 -2.74 -1.84
C GLY A 22 -9.47 -3.34 -3.21
N PRO A 23 -8.53 -3.27 -4.17
CA PRO A 23 -8.69 -3.89 -5.48
C PRO A 23 -8.79 -5.42 -5.46
N ASP A 24 -8.41 -6.05 -4.34
CA ASP A 24 -8.56 -7.48 -4.05
C ASP A 24 -9.87 -7.82 -3.31
N GLY A 25 -10.73 -6.83 -3.06
CA GLY A 25 -12.01 -6.98 -2.38
C GLY A 25 -11.93 -7.04 -0.85
N HIS A 26 -10.73 -6.90 -0.25
CA HIS A 26 -10.56 -6.87 1.20
C HIS A 26 -10.98 -5.53 1.80
N GLU A 27 -11.54 -5.57 3.01
CA GLU A 27 -11.84 -4.35 3.76
C GLU A 27 -10.57 -3.77 4.38
N ILE A 28 -10.30 -2.52 4.07
CA ILE A 28 -9.20 -1.71 4.60
C ILE A 28 -9.82 -0.75 5.60
N LYS A 29 -9.25 -0.66 6.80
CA LYS A 29 -9.83 0.17 7.88
C LYS A 29 -9.38 1.62 7.77
N ASN A 30 -8.14 1.83 7.30
CA ASN A 30 -7.59 3.16 7.17
C ASN A 30 -7.91 3.77 5.79
N PRO A 31 -8.57 4.96 5.72
CA PRO A 31 -8.90 5.60 4.46
C PRO A 31 -7.66 5.93 3.60
N VAL A 32 -6.55 6.32 4.24
CA VAL A 32 -5.29 6.64 3.55
C VAL A 32 -4.71 5.37 2.93
N SER A 33 -4.62 4.28 3.70
CA SER A 33 -4.21 2.97 3.19
C SER A 33 -5.10 2.47 2.05
N PHE A 34 -6.42 2.76 2.11
CA PHE A 34 -7.34 2.46 1.03
C PHE A 34 -6.94 3.22 -0.24
N THR A 35 -6.77 4.54 -0.18
CA THR A 35 -6.31 5.33 -1.34
C THR A 35 -5.00 4.78 -1.89
N HIS A 36 -4.05 4.42 -1.03
CA HIS A 36 -2.76 3.84 -1.41
C HIS A 36 -2.89 2.50 -2.12
N SER A 37 -3.88 1.68 -1.77
CA SER A 37 -4.12 0.37 -2.39
C SER A 37 -4.53 0.46 -3.87
N TRP A 38 -5.13 1.57 -4.26
CA TRP A 38 -5.63 1.86 -5.61
C TRP A 38 -4.62 2.61 -6.50
N VAL A 39 -3.45 2.97 -5.98
CA VAL A 39 -2.39 3.60 -6.78
C VAL A 39 -1.79 2.57 -7.76
N LEU A 40 -1.84 2.88 -9.06
CA LEU A 40 -1.23 2.03 -10.09
C LEU A 40 0.29 2.13 -10.05
N SER A 41 0.97 1.03 -10.39
CA SER A 41 2.44 1.02 -10.48
C SER A 41 2.88 1.85 -11.68
N ALA A 42 3.70 2.89 -11.48
CA ALA A 42 4.38 3.56 -12.59
C ALA A 42 5.44 2.62 -13.18
N GLN A 43 5.40 2.42 -14.50
CA GLN A 43 6.33 1.52 -15.20
C GLN A 43 7.70 2.15 -15.44
N SER A 44 7.84 3.47 -15.25
CA SER A 44 9.13 4.15 -15.26
C SER A 44 9.11 5.36 -14.33
N CYS A 45 10.22 5.58 -13.61
CA CYS A 45 10.51 6.77 -12.80
C CYS A 45 11.13 7.90 -13.61
N ARG A 46 11.00 7.84 -14.93
CA ARG A 46 11.97 8.45 -15.84
C ARG A 46 11.79 9.96 -16.02
N ASP A 47 10.71 10.51 -15.48
CA ASP A 47 10.48 11.94 -15.50
C ASP A 47 10.90 12.54 -14.16
N ASN A 48 11.74 13.57 -14.22
CA ASN A 48 12.10 14.47 -13.12
C ASN A 48 10.88 15.19 -12.49
N SER A 49 9.66 14.71 -12.75
CA SER A 49 8.38 15.21 -12.26
C SER A 49 8.13 14.87 -10.78
N GLY A 50 8.99 14.08 -10.12
CA GLY A 50 8.76 13.68 -8.73
C GLY A 50 7.57 12.74 -8.58
N GLU A 51 7.19 12.04 -9.66
CA GLU A 51 6.08 11.10 -9.65
C GLU A 51 6.43 9.82 -8.89
N LEU A 52 5.41 9.25 -8.24
CA LEU A 52 5.54 8.11 -7.33
C LEU A 52 6.13 6.89 -8.03
N CYS A 53 7.40 6.65 -7.79
CA CYS A 53 8.08 5.39 -8.04
C CYS A 53 7.62 4.34 -7.03
N ARG A 54 6.76 3.41 -7.44
CA ARG A 54 6.25 2.36 -6.54
C ARG A 54 7.38 1.44 -6.07
N GLY A 55 7.74 1.58 -4.80
CA GLY A 55 8.38 0.56 -3.99
C GLY A 55 7.41 -0.53 -3.54
N ARG A 56 7.97 -1.68 -3.21
CA ARG A 56 7.26 -2.93 -2.87
C ARG A 56 6.13 -2.70 -1.86
N SER A 57 5.01 -3.39 -2.09
CA SER A 57 3.71 -3.23 -1.41
C SER A 57 3.65 -3.60 0.08
N SER A 58 4.80 -3.90 0.69
CA SER A 58 4.92 -4.48 2.02
C SER A 58 5.91 -3.63 2.81
N SER A 59 5.43 -2.82 3.74
CA SER A 59 6.29 -2.30 4.80
C SER A 59 6.64 -3.47 5.73
N ARG A 60 7.94 -3.69 5.91
CA ARG A 60 8.48 -4.58 6.94
C ARG A 60 9.09 -3.71 8.02
N VAL A 61 8.68 -3.94 9.26
CA VAL A 61 9.29 -3.28 10.44
C VAL A 61 10.45 -4.13 10.97
N SER A 62 10.32 -5.46 10.90
CA SER A 62 11.37 -6.43 11.23
C SER A 62 11.30 -7.65 10.29
N SER A 63 12.16 -8.65 10.48
CA SER A 63 12.14 -9.90 9.70
C SER A 63 10.82 -10.66 9.83
N ASP A 64 10.16 -10.53 10.98
CA ASP A 64 9.03 -11.37 11.39
C ASP A 64 7.69 -10.59 11.42
N VAL A 65 7.70 -9.32 11.03
CA VAL A 65 6.52 -8.43 11.15
C VAL A 65 6.22 -7.76 9.81
N LEU A 66 5.04 -8.10 9.26
CA LEU A 66 4.59 -7.70 7.93
C LEU A 66 3.34 -6.84 8.01
N SER A 67 3.30 -5.76 7.23
CA SER A 67 2.07 -4.98 7.14
C SER A 67 0.98 -5.73 6.38
N VAL A 68 -0.24 -5.72 6.93
CA VAL A 68 -1.42 -6.31 6.31
C VAL A 68 -2.02 -5.40 5.23
N GLU A 69 -1.78 -4.10 5.32
CA GLU A 69 -2.22 -3.10 4.35
C GLU A 69 -1.06 -2.68 3.43
N ARG A 70 -1.38 -2.20 2.22
CA ARG A 70 -0.34 -1.71 1.29
C ARG A 70 0.12 -0.33 1.71
N VAL A 71 1.43 -0.19 1.90
CA VAL A 71 2.08 1.10 2.17
C VAL A 71 2.91 1.52 0.97
N LEU A 72 2.75 2.77 0.54
CA LEU A 72 3.58 3.34 -0.50
C LEU A 72 5.01 3.49 0.00
N GLN A 73 5.95 2.91 -0.75
CA GLN A 73 7.38 2.99 -0.52
C GLN A 73 8.05 3.45 -1.82
N CYS A 74 9.32 3.88 -1.74
CA CYS A 74 10.10 4.19 -2.94
C CYS A 74 10.76 2.91 -3.44
N LEU A 75 11.08 2.87 -4.74
CA LEU A 75 11.90 1.79 -5.29
C LEU A 75 13.27 1.73 -4.60
N PRO A 76 13.89 0.53 -4.50
CA PRO A 76 15.27 0.42 -4.04
C PRO A 76 16.20 1.33 -4.85
N GLY A 77 17.06 2.09 -4.16
CA GLY A 77 17.95 3.07 -4.78
C GLY A 77 17.35 4.49 -4.90
N CYS A 78 16.06 4.68 -4.63
CA CYS A 78 15.42 5.98 -4.56
C CYS A 78 15.21 6.44 -3.11
N SER A 79 15.26 7.74 -2.87
CA SER A 79 14.98 8.34 -1.56
C SER A 79 13.62 9.04 -1.53
N PRO A 80 12.87 8.97 -0.43
CA PRO A 80 11.61 9.71 -0.29
C PRO A 80 11.90 11.21 -0.17
N VAL A 81 11.21 12.02 -0.97
CA VAL A 81 11.25 13.49 -0.85
C VAL A 81 10.07 14.04 -0.05
N ARG A 82 8.97 13.29 -0.03
CA ARG A 82 7.76 13.63 0.73
C ARG A 82 7.20 12.36 1.35
N THR A 83 6.84 12.45 2.62
CA THR A 83 6.20 11.34 3.35
C THR A 83 4.97 11.82 4.10
N THR A 84 4.13 10.87 4.49
CA THR A 84 3.02 11.11 5.40
C THR A 84 2.93 9.98 6.43
N PRO A 85 2.71 10.29 7.72
CA PRO A 85 2.50 9.26 8.74
C PRO A 85 1.14 8.60 8.51
N ILE A 86 1.14 7.27 8.42
CA ILE A 86 -0.08 6.48 8.38
C ILE A 86 -0.03 5.35 9.40
N THR A 87 -1.13 5.13 10.10
CA THR A 87 -1.26 4.00 11.02
C THR A 87 -1.78 2.80 10.26
N VAL A 88 -0.99 1.72 10.23
CA VAL A 88 -1.31 0.49 9.51
C VAL A 88 -1.20 -0.72 10.42
N GLY A 89 -1.96 -1.76 10.08
CA GLY A 89 -1.88 -3.02 10.79
C GLY A 89 -0.64 -3.83 10.39
N PHE A 90 -0.10 -4.53 11.37
CA PHE A 90 0.98 -5.49 11.22
C PHE A 90 0.57 -6.85 11.76
N ASN A 91 1.01 -7.89 11.07
CA ASN A 91 0.89 -9.28 11.49
C ASN A 91 2.29 -9.82 11.79
N CYS A 92 2.43 -10.48 12.93
CA CYS A 92 3.66 -11.14 13.37
C CYS A 92 3.66 -12.59 12.85
N GLN A 93 4.50 -12.89 11.88
CA GLN A 93 4.65 -14.22 11.33
C GLN A 93 5.86 -14.92 11.98
N GLN A 94 5.62 -16.09 12.57
CA GLN A 94 6.67 -16.86 13.23
C GLN A 94 7.64 -17.44 12.19
N ALA A 95 8.95 -17.32 12.44
CA ALA A 95 10.01 -17.76 11.53
C ALA A 95 9.90 -19.27 11.23
N GLY A 96 9.28 -19.62 10.10
CA GLY A 96 9.06 -21.00 9.68
C GLY A 96 8.00 -21.16 8.59
N ASP A 97 7.06 -20.22 8.50
CA ASP A 97 6.01 -20.27 7.47
C ASP A 97 6.49 -19.56 6.18
N SER A 98 7.03 -20.34 5.25
CA SER A 98 7.67 -19.85 4.02
C SER A 98 6.70 -19.46 2.90
N GLU A 99 5.40 -19.42 3.14
CA GLU A 99 4.44 -18.94 2.14
C GLU A 99 3.89 -17.57 2.50
N VAL A 100 4.27 -16.57 1.70
CA VAL A 100 3.62 -15.25 1.62
C VAL A 100 2.31 -15.42 0.86
N THR A 101 1.43 -16.31 1.32
CA THR A 101 0.10 -16.51 0.73
C THR A 101 -0.89 -15.58 1.42
N SER A 102 -0.95 -14.35 0.90
CA SER A 102 -1.94 -13.31 1.23
C SER A 102 -1.91 -12.81 2.69
N VAL A 103 -0.88 -12.04 3.06
CA VAL A 103 -0.83 -11.26 4.31
C VAL A 103 -2.11 -10.42 4.55
N HIS A 104 -2.82 -10.07 3.47
CA HIS A 104 -4.09 -9.33 3.48
C HIS A 104 -5.26 -10.07 4.17
N ASN A 105 -5.17 -11.39 4.36
CA ASN A 105 -6.18 -12.20 5.06
C ASN A 105 -5.92 -12.35 6.57
N HIS A 106 -4.77 -11.90 7.07
CA HIS A 106 -4.41 -12.08 8.47
C HIS A 106 -4.89 -10.91 9.32
N SER A 107 -5.38 -11.21 10.52
CA SER A 107 -5.69 -10.19 11.52
C SER A 107 -4.42 -9.43 11.88
N ALA A 108 -4.54 -8.10 12.01
CA ALA A 108 -3.45 -7.29 12.52
C ALA A 108 -3.31 -7.52 14.03
N ASP A 109 -2.11 -7.91 14.46
CA ASP A 109 -1.74 -8.11 15.86
C ASP A 109 -1.36 -6.78 16.52
N LEU A 110 -0.83 -5.84 15.71
CA LEU A 110 -0.40 -4.53 16.16
C LEU A 110 -0.78 -3.45 15.15
N MET A 111 -1.01 -2.23 15.64
CA MET A 111 -1.13 -1.02 14.82
C MET A 111 0.12 -0.18 15.03
N GLU A 112 0.86 0.13 13.96
CA GLU A 112 1.99 1.05 14.04
C GLU A 112 1.88 2.17 13.00
N THR A 113 2.50 3.30 13.33
CA THR A 113 2.58 4.44 12.43
C THR A 113 3.86 4.38 11.62
N VAL A 114 3.72 4.30 10.29
CA VAL A 114 4.82 4.28 9.34
C VAL A 114 4.79 5.49 8.41
N GLN A 115 5.95 5.83 7.84
CA GLN A 115 6.05 6.87 6.84
C GLN A 115 5.74 6.31 5.45
N ALA A 116 4.56 6.61 4.92
CA ALA A 116 4.24 6.33 3.52
C ALA A 116 4.89 7.38 2.62
N HIS A 117 5.50 6.93 1.53
CA HIS A 117 6.22 7.80 0.60
C HIS A 117 5.24 8.36 -0.45
N LEU A 118 5.13 9.70 -0.50
CA LEU A 118 4.26 10.43 -1.43
C LEU A 118 5.03 11.00 -2.64
N GLY A 119 6.35 10.84 -2.67
CA GLY A 119 7.20 11.28 -3.76
C GLY A 119 8.60 10.74 -3.55
N CYS A 120 9.25 10.37 -4.64
CA CYS A 120 10.58 9.76 -4.63
C CYS A 120 11.53 10.53 -5.54
N SER A 121 12.78 10.67 -5.11
CA SER A 121 13.89 11.12 -5.94
C SER A 121 14.75 9.91 -6.26
N CYS A 122 14.83 9.56 -7.55
CA CYS A 122 15.66 8.48 -8.06
C CYS A 122 16.80 9.08 -8.88
N ASN A 123 18.01 8.56 -8.76
CA ASN A 123 19.09 8.94 -9.65
C ASN A 123 18.95 8.17 -10.98
N ALA A 124 19.52 8.67 -12.08
CA ALA A 124 19.41 8.04 -13.41
C ALA A 124 19.95 6.59 -13.50
N GLN A 125 20.59 6.09 -12.44
CA GLN A 125 21.12 4.73 -12.30
C GLN A 125 20.13 3.74 -11.69
N CYS A 126 18.94 4.18 -11.29
CA CYS A 126 17.86 3.31 -10.84
C CYS A 126 17.14 2.72 -12.07
N SER A 127 17.71 1.66 -12.67
CA SER A 127 17.12 0.90 -13.78
C SER A 127 16.53 -0.42 -13.30
#